data_AF-A0A961DYV6-F1
#
_entry.id   AF-A0A961DYV6-F1
#
_cell.length_a   1.000
_cell.length_b   1.000
_cell.length_c   1.000
_cell.angle_alpha   90.00
_cell.angle_beta   90.00
_cell.angle_gamma   90.00
#
_symmetry.space_group_name_H-M   'P 1'
#
loop_
_entity.id
_entity.type
_entity.pdbx_description
1 polymer ?
#
loop_
_entity_poly.entity_id
_entity_poly.type
_entity_poly.pdbx_seq_one_letter_code
_entity_poly.pdbx_strand_id
1 'polypeptide(L)' 'MFAITTRQDSTLAAVDLVVAIPTARSAQFGGSLFEQASMILLDALVIDVTAGHPDAHTAMAGRHSNLE' A
#
# COMPACT_ATOMS: atom_id res chain seq x y z
N MET A 1 -0.53 13.47 -6.54
CA MET A 1 -0.57 12.95 -5.15
C MET A 1 -1.57 11.80 -5.10
N PHE A 2 -1.27 10.75 -4.31
CA PHE A 2 -2.09 9.55 -4.20
C PHE A 2 -2.45 9.28 -2.73
N ALA A 3 -3.66 8.77 -2.46
CA ALA A 3 -4.11 8.39 -1.12
C ALA A 3 -4.74 6.98 -1.10
N ILE A 4 -4.41 6.23 -0.05
CA ILE A 4 -5.11 5.00 0.35
C ILE A 4 -5.94 5.33 1.58
N THR A 5 -7.24 5.10 1.53
CA THR A 5 -8.14 5.49 2.64
C THR A 5 -9.39 4.63 2.68
N THR A 6 -10.04 4.56 3.83
CA THR A 6 -11.40 4.03 3.98
C THR A 6 -12.47 5.10 3.73
N ARG A 7 -12.08 6.38 3.78
CA ARG A 7 -12.96 7.56 3.78
C ARG A 7 -12.73 8.44 2.56
N GLN A 8 -13.52 8.23 1.53
CA GLN A 8 -13.49 9.03 0.30
C GLN A 8 -14.01 10.47 0.50
N ASP A 9 -14.65 10.75 1.62
CA ASP A 9 -15.15 12.07 2.03
C ASP A 9 -14.14 12.85 2.89
N SER A 10 -12.97 12.29 3.17
CA SER A 10 -11.97 12.91 4.04
C SER A 10 -11.18 14.01 3.33
N THR A 11 -10.58 14.92 4.11
CA THR A 11 -9.63 15.92 3.59
C THR A 11 -8.43 15.26 2.87
N LEU A 12 -8.03 14.06 3.29
CA LEU A 12 -6.98 13.27 2.65
C LEU A 12 -7.37 12.78 1.25
N ALA A 13 -8.66 12.65 0.95
CA ALA A 13 -9.15 12.20 -0.37
C ALA A 13 -9.14 13.33 -1.43
N ALA A 14 -8.80 14.57 -1.06
CA ALA A 14 -8.67 15.71 -1.97
C ALA A 14 -7.34 15.66 -2.76
N VAL A 15 -7.12 14.58 -3.50
CA VAL A 15 -5.89 14.28 -4.26
C VAL A 15 -6.21 13.69 -5.62
N ASP A 16 -5.22 13.60 -6.51
CA ASP A 16 -5.42 13.18 -7.91
C ASP A 16 -5.93 11.74 -8.07
N LEU A 17 -5.54 10.84 -7.17
CA LEU A 17 -5.95 9.44 -7.19
C LEU A 17 -6.21 8.92 -5.78
N VAL A 18 -7.35 8.27 -5.59
CA VAL A 18 -7.76 7.66 -4.33
C VAL A 18 -8.05 6.18 -4.54
N VAL A 19 -7.38 5.31 -3.78
CA VAL A 19 -7.75 3.89 -3.66
C VAL A 19 -8.49 3.68 -2.35
N ALA A 20 -9.76 3.29 -2.45
CA ALA A 20 -10.60 3.03 -1.31
C ALA A 20 -10.41 1.59 -0.81
N ILE A 21 -10.09 1.41 0.48
CA ILE A 21 -10.00 0.08 1.11
C ILE A 21 -11.33 -0.23 1.83
N PRO A 22 -12.06 -1.27 1.41
CA PRO A 22 -13.42 -1.51 1.90
C PRO A 22 -13.43 -2.21 3.27
N THR A 23 -13.24 -1.45 4.35
CA THR A 23 -13.20 -2.00 5.72
C THR A 23 -14.35 -1.56 6.62
N ALA A 24 -15.33 -0.83 6.10
CA ALA A 24 -16.42 -0.21 6.87
C ALA A 24 -17.26 -1.20 7.72
N ARG A 25 -17.26 -2.50 7.38
CA ARG A 25 -17.99 -3.55 8.11
C ARG A 25 -17.07 -4.49 8.90
N SER A 26 -15.80 -4.14 9.06
CA SER A 26 -14.85 -4.99 9.77
C SER A 26 -15.17 -5.04 11.26
N ALA A 27 -15.15 -6.24 11.83
CA ALA A 27 -15.16 -6.46 13.28
C ALA A 27 -13.75 -6.47 13.88
N GLN A 28 -12.70 -6.36 13.05
CA GLN A 28 -11.33 -6.31 13.54
C GLN A 28 -11.07 -5.00 14.28
N PHE A 29 -10.43 -5.11 15.44
CA PHE A 29 -10.17 -4.01 16.33
C PHE A 29 -9.21 -2.98 15.72
N GLY A 30 -9.35 -1.70 16.11
CA GLY A 30 -8.34 -0.67 15.88
C GLY A 30 -8.06 -0.33 14.41
N GLY A 31 -8.88 -0.79 13.46
CA GLY A 31 -8.60 -0.59 12.04
C GLY A 31 -7.60 -1.59 11.45
N SER A 32 -7.27 -2.69 12.14
CA SER A 32 -6.28 -3.67 11.67
C SER A 32 -6.54 -4.18 10.26
N LEU A 33 -7.81 -4.37 9.85
CA LEU A 33 -8.11 -4.80 8.48
C LEU A 33 -7.68 -3.75 7.45
N PHE A 34 -7.81 -2.47 7.76
CA PHE A 34 -7.38 -1.39 6.86
C PHE A 34 -5.87 -1.42 6.69
N GLU A 35 -5.13 -1.54 7.80
CA GLU A 35 -3.67 -1.57 7.79
C GLU A 35 -3.15 -2.79 7.02
N GLN A 36 -3.66 -3.99 7.33
CA GLN A 36 -3.28 -5.24 6.67
C GLN A 36 -3.59 -5.22 5.18
N ALA A 37 -4.81 -4.80 4.79
CA ALA A 37 -5.19 -4.74 3.39
C ALA A 37 -4.38 -3.68 2.62
N SER A 38 -4.05 -2.55 3.26
CA SER A 38 -3.20 -1.52 2.66
C SER A 38 -1.78 -2.03 2.43
N MET A 39 -1.21 -2.79 3.37
CA MET A 39 0.11 -3.43 3.17
C MET A 39 0.09 -4.40 1.99
N ILE A 40 -0.90 -5.30 1.93
CA ILE A 40 -1.03 -6.26 0.83
C ILE A 40 -1.20 -5.54 -0.52
N LEU A 41 -1.99 -4.46 -0.56
CA LEU A 41 -2.15 -3.65 -1.77
C LEU A 41 -0.81 -3.04 -2.22
N LEU A 42 -0.04 -2.48 -1.29
CA LEU A 42 1.25 -1.87 -1.61
C LEU A 42 2.27 -2.92 -2.06
N ASP A 43 2.30 -4.09 -1.44
CA ASP A 43 3.15 -5.21 -1.87
C ASP A 43 2.75 -5.69 -3.27
N ALA A 44 1.45 -5.80 -3.55
CA ALA A 44 0.96 -6.15 -4.89
C ALA A 44 1.37 -5.12 -5.94
N LEU A 45 1.35 -3.83 -5.59
CA LEU A 45 1.82 -2.75 -6.47
C LEU A 45 3.32 -2.84 -6.72
N VAL A 46 4.12 -3.18 -5.70
CA VAL A 46 5.56 -3.44 -5.88
C VAL A 46 5.78 -4.62 -6.83
N ILE A 47 5.03 -5.71 -6.67
CA ILE A 47 5.10 -6.87 -7.57
C ILE A 47 4.77 -6.48 -9.01
N ASP A 48 3.69 -5.71 -9.22
CA ASP A 48 3.28 -5.27 -10.56
C ASP A 48 4.32 -4.37 -11.22
N VAL A 49 4.82 -3.35 -10.50
CA VAL A 49 5.85 -2.43 -11.01
C VAL A 49 7.16 -3.18 -11.32
N THR A 50 7.46 -4.25 -10.60
CA THR A 50 8.69 -5.03 -10.79
C THR A 50 8.53 -6.23 -11.72
N ALA A 51 7.32 -6.57 -12.16
CA ALA A 51 7.06 -7.78 -12.95
C ALA A 51 7.87 -7.88 -14.25
N GLY A 52 8.23 -6.74 -14.86
CA GLY A 52 9.06 -6.66 -16.07
C GLY A 52 10.58 -6.60 -15.83
N HIS A 53 11.04 -6.74 -14.59
CA HIS A 53 12.43 -6.53 -14.20
C HIS A 53 13.02 -7.81 -13.59
N PRO A 54 13.70 -8.66 -14.39
CA PRO A 54 14.23 -9.95 -13.94
C PRO A 54 15.14 -9.86 -12.72
N ASP A 55 15.88 -8.75 -12.59
CA ASP A 55 16.83 -8.51 -11.50
C ASP A 55 16.24 -7.67 -10.36
N ALA A 56 14.93 -7.40 -10.34
CA ALA A 56 14.29 -6.51 -9.37
C ALA A 56 14.60 -6.87 -7.92
N HIS A 57 14.58 -8.17 -7.61
CA HIS A 57 14.89 -8.65 -6.26
C HIS A 57 16.32 -8.32 -5.84
N THR A 58 17.32 -8.66 -6.68
CA THR A 58 18.74 -8.37 -6.40
C THR A 58 18.98 -6.87 -6.29
N ALA A 59 18.36 -6.09 -7.17
CA ALA A 59 18.49 -4.65 -7.18
C ALA A 59 17.84 -3.99 -5.95
N MET A 60 16.74 -4.55 -5.43
CA MET A 60 16.12 -4.12 -4.17
C MET A 60 17.01 -4.47 -2.99
N ALA A 61 17.51 -5.72 -2.91
CA ALA A 61 18.40 -6.17 -1.85
C ALA A 61 19.68 -5.32 -1.76
N GLY A 62 20.29 -4.99 -2.90
CA GLY A 62 21.48 -4.13 -2.95
C GLY A 62 21.26 -2.67 -2.54
N ARG A 63 20.01 -2.21 -2.42
CA ARG A 63 19.65 -0.86 -1.99
C ARG A 63 19.09 -0.79 -0.56
N HIS A 64 18.84 -1.95 0.06
CA HIS A 64 18.35 -2.00 1.42
C HIS A 64 19.43 -1.51 2.40
N SER A 65 19.03 -0.84 3.49
CA SER A 65 19.96 -0.46 4.56
C SER A 65 20.68 -1.69 5.09
N ASN A 66 21.97 -1.57 5.35
CA ASN A 66 22.83 -2.63 5.84
C ASN A 66 23.43 -2.33 7.23
N LEU A 67 22.94 -1.27 7.89
CA LEU A 67 23.23 -0.89 9.26
C LEU A 67 21.91 -0.75 10.03
N GLU A 68 21.88 -1.26 11.27
CA GLU A 68 20.76 -1.15 12.22
C GLU A 68 20.87 0.08 13.12
#